data_AF-A0A7C5I3S3-F1
#
_entry.id   AF-A0A7C5I3S3-F1
#
_cell.length_a   1.000
_cell.length_b   1.000
_cell.length_c   1.000
_cell.angle_alpha   90.00
_cell.angle_beta   90.00
_cell.angle_gamma   90.00
#
_symmetry.space_group_name_H-M   'P 1'
#
loop_
_entity.id
_entity.type
_entity.pdbx_description
1 polymer ?
#
loop_
_entity_poly.entity_id
_entity_poly.type
_entity_poly.pdbx_seq_one_letter_code
_entity_poly.pdbx_strand_id
1 'polypeptide(L)'
;MTNSVEIFTKASQMLAEADTIQKTKELKDLALTARDWAKRKGLGEKAVLYAQSYALRAERKMGEMLKATERQKPGQWKQRLNGSQAGPFEIPPTLAELGLKKRESSRAQLIADLPEDIFREMEKGKITVREAVKKIKAEKREREREELAQKGKNVELPDRWHVYHGDIKN
;
A
#
# COMPACT_ATOMS: atom_id res chain seq x y z
N MET A 1 36.35 3.89 2.60
CA MET A 1 35.09 3.78 1.82
C MET A 1 34.01 3.04 2.62
N THR A 2 33.82 3.39 3.89
CA THR A 2 32.92 2.72 4.86
C THR A 2 31.57 3.43 5.05
N ASN A 3 31.43 4.66 4.57
CA ASN A 3 30.30 5.51 4.91
C ASN A 3 28.93 5.06 4.35
N SER A 4 28.86 4.53 3.12
CA SER A 4 27.55 4.27 2.49
C SER A 4 26.76 3.15 3.16
N VAL A 5 27.40 2.02 3.49
CA VAL A 5 26.72 0.89 4.14
C VAL A 5 26.27 1.24 5.56
N GLU A 6 27.09 1.99 6.29
CA GLU A 6 26.74 2.46 7.64
C GLU A 6 25.55 3.42 7.62
N ILE A 7 25.53 4.38 6.67
CA ILE A 7 24.38 5.28 6.48
C ILE A 7 23.11 4.48 6.19
N PHE A 8 23.21 3.45 5.34
CA PHE A 8 22.04 2.65 4.96
C PHE A 8 21.52 1.78 6.10
N THR A 9 22.43 1.25 6.90
CA THR A 9 22.09 0.47 8.10
C THR A 9 21.38 1.36 9.11
N LYS A 10 21.94 2.56 9.39
CA LYS A 10 21.34 3.55 10.29
C LYS A 10 19.96 4.01 9.82
N ALA A 11 19.80 4.30 8.53
CA ALA A 11 18.49 4.65 7.98
C ALA A 11 17.48 3.51 8.20
N SER A 12 17.87 2.27 7.91
CA SER A 12 17.00 1.10 8.12
C SER A 12 16.62 0.91 9.60
N GLN A 13 17.56 1.14 10.52
CA GLN A 13 17.31 1.14 11.96
C GLN A 13 16.33 2.25 12.38
N MET A 14 16.53 3.50 11.92
CA MET A 14 15.61 4.60 12.19
C MET A 14 14.18 4.28 11.74
N LEU A 15 14.04 3.64 10.58
CA LEU A 15 12.72 3.21 10.11
C LEU A 15 12.15 2.10 10.99
N ALA A 16 12.96 1.14 11.45
CA ALA A 16 12.51 0.08 12.36
C ALA A 16 12.05 0.65 13.71
N GLU A 17 12.77 1.65 14.25
CA GLU A 17 12.49 2.36 15.50
C GLU A 17 11.38 3.42 15.37
N ALA A 18 10.88 3.68 14.16
CA ALA A 18 9.71 4.55 14.00
C ALA A 18 8.47 3.79 14.48
N ASP A 19 7.96 4.16 15.65
CA ASP A 19 6.80 3.56 16.33
C ASP A 19 5.50 4.34 16.12
N THR A 20 5.61 5.59 15.67
CA THR A 20 4.47 6.46 15.35
C THR A 20 4.31 6.70 13.85
N ILE A 21 3.06 6.97 13.46
CA ILE A 21 2.69 7.32 12.08
C ILE A 21 3.39 8.63 11.66
N GLN A 22 3.46 9.60 12.56
CA GLN A 22 4.10 10.91 12.33
C GLN A 22 5.60 10.75 12.07
N LYS A 23 6.32 10.01 12.93
CA LYS A 23 7.76 9.75 12.73
C LYS A 23 8.01 9.01 11.41
N THR A 24 7.15 8.04 11.07
CA THR A 24 7.26 7.32 9.80
C THR A 24 7.01 8.24 8.59
N LYS A 25 6.04 9.16 8.69
CA LYS A 25 5.76 10.18 7.67
C LYS A 25 6.95 11.13 7.50
N GLU A 26 7.54 11.62 8.59
CA GLU A 26 8.70 12.51 8.54
C GLU A 26 9.89 11.85 7.84
N LEU A 27 10.18 10.58 8.17
CA LEU A 27 11.24 9.82 7.51
C LEU A 27 10.99 9.65 6.00
N LYS A 28 9.73 9.41 5.61
CA LYS A 28 9.33 9.37 4.20
C LYS A 28 9.57 10.73 3.51
N ASP A 29 9.10 11.81 4.11
CA ASP A 29 9.19 13.17 3.53
C ASP A 29 10.65 13.62 3.41
N LEU A 30 11.49 13.29 4.41
CA LEU A 30 12.93 13.52 4.37
C LEU A 30 13.58 12.74 3.21
N ALA A 31 13.22 11.49 3.02
CA ALA A 31 13.77 10.67 1.93
C ALA A 31 13.32 11.15 0.53
N LEU A 32 12.09 11.63 0.39
CA LEU A 32 11.63 12.27 -0.85
C LEU A 32 12.41 13.56 -1.14
N THR A 33 12.68 14.35 -0.11
CA THR A 33 13.49 15.57 -0.21
C THR A 33 14.94 15.22 -0.62
N ALA A 34 15.54 14.22 0.02
CA ALA A 34 16.87 13.73 -0.32
C ALA A 34 16.95 13.20 -1.75
N ARG A 35 15.91 12.48 -2.22
CA ARG A 35 15.80 12.03 -3.62
C ARG A 35 15.80 13.20 -4.59
N ASP A 36 14.97 14.20 -4.34
CA ASP A 36 14.83 15.35 -5.24
C ASP A 36 16.11 16.21 -5.25
N TRP A 37 16.77 16.34 -4.09
CA TRP A 37 18.09 16.96 -4.00
C TRP A 37 19.15 16.16 -4.77
N ALA A 38 19.20 14.84 -4.61
CA ALA A 38 20.15 13.98 -5.32
C ALA A 38 19.96 14.05 -6.85
N LYS A 39 18.70 14.12 -7.33
CA LYS A 39 18.39 14.38 -8.75
C LYS A 39 18.93 15.73 -9.20
N ARG A 40 18.64 16.80 -8.47
CA ARG A 40 19.08 18.18 -8.82
C ARG A 40 20.60 18.34 -8.80
N LYS A 41 21.30 17.58 -7.97
CA LYS A 41 22.76 17.61 -7.85
C LYS A 41 23.48 16.59 -8.71
N GLY A 42 22.75 15.75 -9.47
CA GLY A 42 23.35 14.76 -10.36
C GLY A 42 24.15 13.68 -9.63
N LEU A 43 23.76 13.28 -8.41
CA LEU A 43 24.48 12.30 -7.59
C LEU A 43 24.38 10.84 -8.09
N GLY A 44 23.86 10.64 -9.30
CA GLY A 44 23.68 9.35 -9.94
C GLY A 44 22.40 8.62 -9.56
N GLU A 45 22.02 7.66 -10.40
CA GLU A 45 20.76 6.93 -10.28
C GLU A 45 20.67 6.08 -9.01
N LYS A 46 21.78 5.51 -8.54
CA LYS A 46 21.81 4.69 -7.33
C LYS A 46 21.40 5.46 -6.08
N ALA A 47 21.85 6.71 -5.94
CA ALA A 47 21.50 7.56 -4.79
C ALA A 47 20.01 7.94 -4.81
N VAL A 48 19.49 8.27 -6.00
CA VAL A 48 18.08 8.59 -6.23
C VAL A 48 17.20 7.38 -5.94
N LEU A 49 17.54 6.22 -6.49
CA LEU A 49 16.82 4.97 -6.30
C LEU A 49 16.81 4.56 -4.82
N TYR A 50 17.95 4.71 -4.15
CA TYR A 50 18.06 4.41 -2.72
C TYR A 50 17.07 5.26 -1.90
N ALA A 51 17.11 6.59 -2.04
CA ALA A 51 16.21 7.49 -1.34
C ALA A 51 14.72 7.19 -1.66
N GLN A 52 14.42 6.84 -2.91
CA GLN A 52 13.09 6.43 -3.33
C GLN A 52 12.66 5.10 -2.68
N SER A 53 13.53 4.10 -2.64
CA SER A 53 13.26 2.80 -1.99
C SER A 53 13.00 2.96 -0.50
N TYR A 54 13.77 3.81 0.18
CA TYR A 54 13.56 4.14 1.58
C TYR A 54 12.20 4.82 1.82
N ALA A 55 11.84 5.80 0.98
CA ALA A 55 10.53 6.44 1.06
C ALA A 55 9.39 5.44 0.85
N LEU A 56 9.55 4.45 -0.04
CA LEU A 56 8.58 3.38 -0.26
C LEU A 56 8.43 2.46 0.96
N ARG A 57 9.55 2.09 1.62
CA ARG A 57 9.51 1.31 2.88
C ARG A 57 8.80 2.06 3.99
N ALA A 58 9.12 3.35 4.15
CA ALA A 58 8.44 4.21 5.11
C ALA A 58 6.95 4.31 4.81
N GLU A 59 6.57 4.50 3.54
CA GLU A 59 5.16 4.55 3.12
C GLU A 59 4.43 3.22 3.38
N ARG A 60 5.09 2.07 3.17
CA ARG A 60 4.55 0.75 3.49
C ARG A 60 4.33 0.58 5.00
N LYS A 61 5.35 0.84 5.81
CA LYS A 61 5.26 0.77 7.29
C LYS A 61 4.15 1.68 7.83
N MET A 62 4.05 2.90 7.29
CA MET A 62 2.97 3.83 7.63
C MET A 62 1.60 3.24 7.29
N GLY A 63 1.47 2.57 6.15
CA GLY A 63 0.25 1.88 5.74
C GLY A 63 -0.13 0.72 6.67
N GLU A 64 0.86 -0.04 7.15
CA GLU A 64 0.66 -1.13 8.12
C GLU A 64 0.18 -0.58 9.46
N MET A 65 0.82 0.47 9.98
CA MET A 65 0.38 1.17 11.19
C MET A 65 -1.05 1.69 11.06
N LEU A 66 -1.36 2.33 9.93
CA LEU A 66 -2.69 2.88 9.65
C LEU A 66 -3.78 1.80 9.52
N LYS A 67 -3.43 0.54 9.26
CA LYS A 67 -4.36 -0.59 9.28
C LYS A 67 -4.53 -1.18 10.68
N ALA A 68 -3.44 -1.18 11.46
CA ALA A 68 -3.46 -1.62 12.85
C ALA A 68 -4.22 -0.64 13.75
N THR A 69 -4.20 0.66 13.44
CA THR A 69 -5.02 1.65 14.16
C THR A 69 -6.51 1.46 13.85
N GLU A 70 -7.32 1.24 14.89
CA GLU A 70 -8.77 1.15 14.73
C GLU A 70 -9.31 2.46 14.13
N ARG A 71 -9.96 2.37 12.96
CA ARG A 71 -10.55 3.55 12.31
C ARG A 71 -11.78 3.97 13.09
N GLN A 72 -11.98 5.27 13.27
CA GLN A 72 -13.28 5.77 13.72
C GLN A 72 -14.39 5.29 12.79
N LYS A 73 -15.38 4.57 13.36
CA LYS A 73 -16.56 4.13 12.63
C LYS A 73 -17.47 5.33 12.32
N PRO A 74 -18.20 5.33 11.18
CA PRO A 74 -19.18 6.36 10.88
C PRO A 74 -20.17 6.55 12.05
N GLY A 75 -20.37 7.78 12.51
CA GLY A 75 -21.28 8.11 13.63
C GLY A 75 -20.65 8.12 15.03
N GLN A 76 -19.44 7.57 15.21
CA GLN A 76 -18.70 7.65 16.49
C GLN A 76 -18.37 9.09 16.91
N TRP A 77 -18.25 10.02 15.96
CA TRP A 77 -18.06 11.45 16.25
C TRP A 77 -19.21 12.06 17.07
N LYS A 78 -20.43 11.51 16.99
CA LYS A 78 -21.59 12.00 17.76
C LYS A 78 -21.46 11.70 19.26
N GLN A 79 -20.68 10.68 19.63
CA GLN A 79 -20.38 10.34 21.02
C GLN A 79 -19.43 11.38 21.65
N ARG A 80 -18.72 12.16 20.83
CA ARG A 80 -17.86 13.27 21.26
C ARG A 80 -18.66 14.49 21.73
N LEU A 81 -19.94 14.60 21.34
CA LEU A 81 -20.84 15.73 21.66
C LEU A 81 -21.78 15.45 22.84
N ASN A 82 -22.05 14.17 23.13
CA ASN A 82 -22.93 13.76 24.21
C ASN A 82 -22.09 13.30 25.41
N GLY A 83 -21.62 14.26 26.20
CA GLY A 83 -20.76 14.05 27.38
C GLY A 83 -21.44 13.37 28.57
N SER A 84 -22.36 12.43 28.38
CA SER A 84 -23.00 11.72 29.48
C SER A 84 -23.04 10.20 29.24
N GLN A 85 -22.42 9.48 30.18
CA GLN A 85 -22.63 8.07 30.54
C GLN A 85 -21.75 6.94 29.97
N ALA A 86 -20.74 7.18 29.15
CA ALA A 86 -19.73 6.16 28.87
C ALA A 86 -18.37 6.67 29.33
N GLY A 87 -17.57 5.83 30.00
CA GLY A 87 -16.22 6.17 30.50
C GLY A 87 -15.28 6.71 29.40
N PRO A 88 -14.01 7.04 29.71
CA PRO A 88 -13.11 7.66 28.75
C PRO A 88 -12.96 6.78 27.50
N PHE A 89 -13.74 7.09 26.46
CA PHE A 89 -13.65 6.44 25.18
C PHE A 89 -12.50 7.12 24.46
N GLU A 90 -11.33 6.46 24.42
CA GLU A 90 -10.21 6.93 23.61
C GLU A 90 -10.61 6.87 22.15
N ILE A 91 -11.13 7.99 21.65
CA ILE A 91 -11.46 8.17 20.26
C ILE A 91 -10.15 8.09 19.47
N PRO A 92 -10.01 7.17 18.50
CA PRO A 92 -8.80 7.09 17.71
C PRO A 92 -8.63 8.39 16.90
N PRO A 93 -7.38 8.86 16.73
CA PRO A 93 -7.09 10.14 16.11
C PRO A 93 -7.55 10.17 14.66
N THR A 94 -8.04 11.32 14.22
CA THR A 94 -8.40 11.57 12.83
C THR A 94 -7.14 11.65 11.95
N LEU A 95 -7.29 11.41 10.64
CA LEU A 95 -6.17 11.56 9.70
C LEU A 95 -5.58 12.97 9.70
N ALA A 96 -6.40 14.00 9.93
CA ALA A 96 -5.96 15.38 10.03
C ALA A 96 -5.11 15.62 11.28
N GLU A 97 -5.51 15.05 12.43
CA GLU A 97 -4.72 15.07 13.68
C GLU A 97 -3.39 14.31 13.53
N LEU A 98 -3.34 13.28 12.67
CA LEU A 98 -2.12 12.57 12.28
C LEU A 98 -1.27 13.31 11.22
N GLY A 99 -1.71 14.49 10.76
CA GLY A 99 -1.02 15.27 9.73
C GLY A 99 -1.04 14.63 8.33
N LEU A 100 -1.98 13.72 8.06
CA LEU A 100 -2.08 12.95 6.82
C LEU A 100 -3.25 13.39 5.96
N LYS A 101 -3.02 13.53 4.65
CA LYS A 101 -4.10 13.69 3.68
C LYS A 101 -4.76 12.34 3.41
N LYS A 102 -6.07 12.34 3.11
CA LYS A 102 -6.83 11.12 2.74
C LYS A 102 -6.19 10.33 1.60
N ARG A 103 -5.65 11.02 0.58
CA ARG A 103 -4.98 10.37 -0.55
C ARG A 103 -3.68 9.68 -0.14
N GLU A 104 -2.93 10.28 0.79
CA GLU A 104 -1.68 9.73 1.30
C GLU A 104 -1.93 8.48 2.14
N SER A 105 -2.90 8.52 3.05
CA SER A 105 -3.26 7.36 3.85
C SER A 105 -3.78 6.21 2.98
N SER A 106 -4.64 6.51 2.00
CA SER A 106 -5.17 5.49 1.07
C SER A 106 -4.06 4.84 0.24
N ARG A 107 -3.09 5.63 -0.23
CA ARG A 107 -1.96 5.11 -1.00
C ARG A 107 -1.00 4.29 -0.14
N ALA A 108 -0.75 4.71 1.10
CA ALA A 108 0.09 3.97 2.04
C ALA A 108 -0.53 2.62 2.40
N GLN A 109 -1.83 2.59 2.73
CA GLN A 109 -2.56 1.35 3.00
C GLN A 109 -2.53 0.41 1.80
N LEU A 110 -2.73 0.94 0.59
CA LEU A 110 -2.61 0.16 -0.65
C LEU A 110 -1.21 -0.44 -0.83
N ILE A 111 -0.15 0.34 -0.58
CA ILE A 111 1.24 -0.15 -0.68
C ILE A 111 1.50 -1.25 0.37
N ALA A 112 0.93 -1.13 1.55
CA ALA A 112 0.99 -2.16 2.60
C ALA A 112 0.22 -3.45 2.26
N ASP A 113 -0.74 -3.41 1.32
CA ASP A 113 -1.45 -4.62 0.84
C ASP A 113 -0.70 -5.33 -0.30
N LEU A 114 0.36 -4.72 -0.84
CA LEU A 114 1.06 -5.31 -1.97
C LEU A 114 1.81 -6.58 -1.54
N PRO A 115 1.75 -7.64 -2.37
CA PRO A 115 2.64 -8.79 -2.24
C PRO A 115 4.11 -8.38 -2.22
N GLU A 116 4.91 -9.12 -1.45
CA GLU A 116 6.32 -8.82 -1.19
C GLU A 116 7.17 -8.81 -2.46
N ASP A 117 6.90 -9.71 -3.39
CA ASP A 117 7.53 -9.81 -4.70
C ASP A 117 7.29 -8.56 -5.57
N ILE A 118 6.04 -8.12 -5.67
CA ILE A 118 5.66 -6.89 -6.39
C ILE A 118 6.28 -5.66 -5.72
N PHE A 119 6.27 -5.62 -4.38
CA PHE A 119 6.88 -4.53 -3.64
C PHE A 119 8.41 -4.45 -3.89
N ARG A 120 9.11 -5.58 -3.91
CA ARG A 120 10.54 -5.63 -4.26
C ARG A 120 10.85 -5.15 -5.67
N GLU A 121 9.95 -5.38 -6.63
CA GLU A 121 10.10 -4.79 -7.97
C GLU A 121 9.98 -3.27 -7.95
N MET A 122 9.07 -2.73 -7.13
CA MET A 122 8.92 -1.29 -6.92
C MET A 122 10.15 -0.67 -6.25
N GLU A 123 10.72 -1.32 -5.23
CA GLU A 123 11.95 -0.86 -4.57
C GLU A 123 13.13 -0.76 -5.53
N LYS A 124 13.22 -1.70 -6.48
CA LYS A 124 14.22 -1.71 -7.55
C LYS A 124 13.93 -0.70 -8.66
N GLY A 125 12.81 0.03 -8.58
CA GLY A 125 12.41 1.01 -9.59
C GLY A 125 11.96 0.39 -10.92
N LYS A 126 11.67 -0.92 -10.95
CA LYS A 126 11.28 -1.63 -12.18
C LYS A 126 9.83 -1.37 -12.59
N ILE A 127 8.97 -1.16 -11.60
CA ILE A 127 7.55 -0.90 -11.80
C ILE A 127 7.10 0.26 -10.92
N THR A 128 6.06 0.95 -11.36
CA THR A 128 5.38 2.01 -10.63
C THR A 128 4.25 1.45 -9.74
N VAL A 129 3.78 2.24 -8.78
CA VAL A 129 2.59 1.90 -7.96
C VAL A 129 1.38 1.54 -8.85
N ARG A 130 1.19 2.27 -9.95
CA ARG A 130 0.07 2.06 -10.87
C ARG A 130 0.16 0.70 -11.56
N GLU A 131 1.36 0.32 -12.00
CA GLU A 131 1.62 -0.97 -12.64
C GLU A 131 1.50 -2.12 -11.65
N ALA A 132 2.01 -1.97 -10.42
CA ALA A 132 1.82 -2.93 -9.35
C ALA A 132 0.34 -3.25 -9.10
N VAL A 133 -0.49 -2.21 -8.95
CA VAL A 133 -1.95 -2.37 -8.79
C VAL A 133 -2.59 -3.03 -10.02
N LYS A 134 -2.12 -2.69 -11.23
CA LYS A 134 -2.63 -3.30 -12.47
C LYS A 134 -2.32 -4.80 -12.53
N LYS A 135 -1.09 -5.21 -12.18
CA LYS A 135 -0.68 -6.63 -12.12
C LYS A 135 -1.58 -7.43 -11.17
N ILE A 136 -1.73 -6.97 -9.93
CA ILE A 136 -2.58 -7.63 -8.92
C ILE A 136 -4.03 -7.74 -9.37
N LYS A 137 -4.58 -6.67 -9.98
CA LYS A 137 -5.96 -6.71 -10.51
C LYS A 137 -6.10 -7.66 -11.69
N ALA A 138 -5.09 -7.78 -12.53
CA ALA A 138 -5.11 -8.73 -13.65
C ALA A 138 -5.11 -10.17 -13.14
N GLU A 139 -4.19 -10.50 -12.23
CA GLU A 139 -4.10 -11.82 -11.59
C GLU A 139 -5.38 -12.21 -10.87
N LYS A 140 -5.99 -11.28 -10.12
CA LYS A 140 -7.26 -11.53 -9.44
C LYS A 140 -8.39 -11.84 -10.44
N ARG A 141 -8.50 -11.08 -11.53
CA ARG A 141 -9.52 -11.32 -12.56
C ARG A 141 -9.30 -12.65 -13.28
N GLU A 142 -8.05 -13.04 -13.50
CA GLU A 142 -7.71 -14.31 -14.12
C GLU A 142 -8.14 -15.47 -13.23
N ARG A 143 -7.81 -15.43 -11.94
CA ARG A 143 -8.28 -16.42 -10.96
C ARG A 143 -9.81 -16.48 -10.88
N GLU A 144 -10.48 -15.33 -10.81
CA GLU A 144 -11.95 -15.27 -10.82
C GLU A 144 -12.55 -15.89 -12.10
N ARG A 145 -11.92 -15.65 -13.26
CA ARG A 145 -12.34 -16.25 -14.54
C ARG A 145 -12.14 -17.77 -14.54
N GLU A 146 -11.01 -18.25 -14.05
CA GLU A 146 -10.71 -19.68 -13.93
C GLU A 146 -11.69 -20.38 -12.97
N GLU A 147 -11.95 -19.78 -11.82
CA GLU A 147 -12.94 -20.29 -10.86
C GLU A 147 -14.34 -20.33 -11.47
N LEU A 148 -14.76 -19.28 -12.19
CA LEU A 148 -16.05 -19.24 -12.88
C LEU A 148 -16.12 -20.29 -14.00
N ALA A 149 -15.05 -20.46 -14.78
CA ALA A 149 -14.97 -21.49 -15.81
C ALA A 149 -15.05 -22.89 -15.21
N GLN A 150 -14.40 -23.13 -14.07
CA GLN A 150 -14.44 -24.42 -13.38
C GLN A 150 -15.80 -24.68 -12.76
N LYS A 151 -16.45 -23.67 -12.16
CA LYS A 151 -17.83 -23.77 -11.68
C LYS A 151 -18.78 -24.08 -12.83
N GLY A 152 -18.62 -23.40 -13.98
CA GLY A 152 -19.44 -23.62 -15.17
C GLY A 152 -19.38 -25.04 -15.71
N LYS A 153 -18.26 -25.75 -15.58
CA LYS A 153 -18.15 -27.18 -15.95
C LYS A 153 -18.99 -28.11 -15.08
N ASN A 154 -19.25 -27.72 -13.83
CA ASN A 154 -20.02 -28.52 -12.86
C ASN A 154 -21.50 -28.10 -12.77
N VAL A 155 -21.97 -27.18 -13.63
CA VAL A 155 -23.39 -26.82 -13.68
C VAL A 155 -24.10 -27.75 -14.65
N GLU A 156 -25.00 -28.59 -14.13
CA GLU A 156 -25.94 -29.33 -14.95
C GLU A 156 -26.91 -28.34 -15.62
N LEU A 157 -26.95 -28.38 -16.95
CA LEU A 157 -27.82 -27.54 -17.75
C LEU A 157 -29.27 -28.03 -17.59
N PRO A 158 -30.25 -27.15 -17.31
CA PRO A 158 -31.65 -27.53 -17.33
C PRO A 158 -32.06 -28.00 -18.74
N ASP A 159 -32.96 -28.99 -18.82
CA ASP A 159 -33.44 -29.59 -20.09
C ASP A 159 -33.97 -28.57 -21.12
N ARG A 160 -34.31 -27.36 -20.68
CA ARG A 160 -34.76 -26.26 -21.55
C ARG A 160 -33.64 -25.62 -22.38
N TRP A 161 -32.38 -25.83 -22.03
CA TRP A 161 -31.23 -25.22 -22.69
C TRP A 161 -30.40 -26.27 -23.44
N HIS A 162 -30.40 -26.19 -24.77
CA HIS A 162 -29.56 -27.01 -25.63
C HIS A 162 -28.30 -26.23 -26.01
N VAL A 163 -27.12 -26.78 -25.69
CA VAL A 163 -25.83 -26.21 -26.09
C VAL A 163 -25.41 -26.84 -27.42
N TYR A 164 -25.37 -26.03 -28.47
CA TYR A 164 -24.84 -26.44 -29.77
C TYR A 164 -23.42 -25.90 -29.93
N HIS A 165 -22.42 -26.78 -30.03
CA HIS A 165 -21.05 -26.41 -30.37
C HIS A 165 -20.90 -26.44 -31.89
N GLY A 166 -20.79 -25.27 -32.52
CA GLY A 166 -20.49 -25.15 -33.94
C GLY A 166 -19.01 -24.83 -34.15
N ASP A 167 -18.31 -25.65 -34.93
CA ASP A 167 -16.97 -25.31 -35.40
C ASP A 167 -17.10 -24.31 -36.55
N ILE A 168 -16.59 -23.09 -36.35
CA ILE A 168 -16.44 -22.12 -37.44
C ILE A 168 -15.27 -22.60 -38.29
N LYS A 169 -15.57 -23.19 -39.45
CA LYS A 169 -14.56 -23.42 -40.50
C LYS A 169 -14.09 -22.07 -41.03
N ASN A 170 -12.78 -21.82 -40.94
CA ASN A 170 -12.10 -20.71 -41.61
C ASN A 170 -12.30 -20.74 -43.13
#